data_AF-U6DWT6-F1
#
_entry.id   AF-U6DWT6-F1
#
_cell.length_a   1.000
_cell.length_b   1.000
_cell.length_c   1.000
_cell.angle_alpha   90.00
_cell.angle_beta   90.00
_cell.angle_gamma   90.00
#
_symmetry.space_group_name_H-M   'P 1'
#
loop_
_entity.id
_entity.type
_entity.pdbx_description
1 polymer ?
#
loop_
_entity_poly.entity_id
_entity_poly.type
_entity_poly.pdbx_seq_one_letter_code
_entity_poly.pdbx_strand_id
1 'polypeptide(L)' 'EYLLLQKTSKVDVDSSGKKCKEKMISVLFETKVQTEHKRFLAFEVKEYSSLDALQKEFETAGLKKLFSEFVLGLVK' A
#
# COMPACT_ATOMS: atom_id res chain seq x y z
N GLU A 1 -12.55 -14.06 -28.45
CA GLU A 1 -11.77 -13.00 -29.12
C GLU A 1 -11.80 -11.75 -28.26
N TYR A 2 -10.62 -11.14 -28.08
CA TYR A 2 -10.26 -9.86 -27.43
C TYR A 2 -11.14 -9.38 -26.26
N LEU A 3 -10.63 -9.29 -25.03
CA LEU A 3 -9.56 -8.37 -24.66
C LEU A 3 -8.70 -8.93 -23.51
N LEU A 4 -7.46 -9.32 -23.82
CA LEU A 4 -6.38 -9.28 -22.85
C LEU A 4 -6.22 -7.81 -22.42
N LEU A 5 -6.45 -7.51 -21.14
CA LEU A 5 -6.20 -6.19 -20.59
C LEU A 5 -4.70 -5.87 -20.76
N GLN A 6 -4.37 -5.00 -21.71
CA GLN A 6 -3.01 -4.54 -21.90
C GLN A 6 -2.57 -3.78 -20.64
N LYS A 7 -1.52 -4.30 -20.00
CA LYS A 7 -0.71 -3.58 -19.01
C LYS A 7 -0.29 -2.24 -19.64
N THR A 8 -0.60 -1.14 -18.96
CA THR A 8 -0.31 0.29 -19.30
C THR A 8 -1.41 1.08 -20.00
N SER A 9 -2.59 1.19 -19.38
CA SER A 9 -3.45 2.36 -19.63
C SER A 9 -3.69 3.07 -18.30
N LYS A 10 -3.31 4.36 -18.24
CA LYS A 10 -3.59 5.23 -17.08
C LYS A 10 -5.11 5.33 -16.92
N VAL A 11 -5.65 4.70 -15.88
CA VAL A 11 -7.09 4.45 -15.72
C VAL A 11 -7.85 5.66 -15.18
N ASP A 12 -7.18 6.63 -14.54
CA ASP A 12 -7.86 7.81 -13.98
C ASP A 12 -7.73 9.07 -14.83
N VAL A 13 -8.89 9.58 -15.22
CA VAL A 13 -9.09 10.91 -15.81
C VAL A 13 -10.06 11.68 -14.93
N ASP A 14 -9.82 12.97 -14.70
CA ASP A 14 -10.76 13.83 -13.98
C ASP A 14 -12.09 13.96 -14.75
N SER A 15 -13.10 14.59 -14.14
CA SER A 15 -14.38 14.87 -14.80
C SER A 15 -14.26 15.74 -16.06
N SER A 16 -13.10 16.34 -16.31
CA SER A 16 -12.75 17.08 -17.53
C SER A 16 -11.96 16.25 -18.55
N GLY A 17 -11.80 14.95 -18.33
CA GLY A 17 -11.08 14.02 -19.22
C GLY A 17 -9.56 14.18 -19.19
N LYS A 18 -8.99 14.97 -18.27
CA LYS A 18 -7.54 15.13 -18.14
C LYS A 18 -6.99 14.00 -17.29
N LYS A 19 -5.83 13.46 -17.70
CA LYS A 19 -5.12 12.45 -16.91
C LYS A 19 -4.89 12.95 -15.49
N CYS A 20 -5.36 12.18 -14.51
CA CYS A 20 -5.06 12.46 -13.12
C CYS A 20 -3.53 12.45 -12.96
N LYS A 21 -2.99 13.54 -12.42
CA LYS A 21 -1.53 13.71 -12.22
C LYS A 21 -1.07 13.12 -10.89
N GLU A 22 -2.00 12.72 -10.04
CA GLU A 22 -1.71 12.14 -8.74
C GLU A 22 -1.11 10.76 -8.92
N LYS A 23 -0.05 10.48 -8.16
CA LYS A 23 0.52 9.15 -8.10
C LYS A 23 -0.36 8.30 -7.20
N MET A 24 -0.94 7.24 -7.75
CA MET A 24 -1.63 6.25 -6.94
C MET A 24 -0.65 5.60 -5.96
N ILE A 25 -1.16 5.22 -4.79
CA ILE A 25 -0.40 4.40 -3.84
C ILE A 25 -0.03 3.07 -4.50
N SER A 26 1.24 2.71 -4.42
CA SER A 26 1.69 1.36 -4.79
C SER A 26 1.25 0.37 -3.72
N VAL A 27 0.50 -0.65 -4.12
CA VAL A 27 0.20 -1.77 -3.24
C VAL A 27 1.49 -2.56 -3.00
N LEU A 28 1.96 -2.58 -1.74
CA LEU A 28 3.19 -3.30 -1.38
C LEU A 28 2.96 -4.80 -1.19
N PHE A 29 1.78 -5.19 -0.71
CA PHE A 29 1.45 -6.58 -0.42
C PHE A 29 -0.07 -6.79 -0.42
N GLU A 30 -0.53 -7.89 -1.02
CA GLU A 30 -1.93 -8.31 -1.04
C GLU A 30 -2.00 -9.79 -0.63
N THR A 31 -2.90 -10.11 0.31
CA THR A 31 -3.11 -11.49 0.75
C THR A 31 -4.51 -11.68 1.33
N LYS A 32 -4.90 -12.95 1.51
CA LYS A 32 -6.11 -13.29 2.27
C LYS A 32 -5.86 -13.01 3.76
N VAL A 33 -6.89 -12.50 4.45
CA VAL A 33 -6.82 -12.24 5.89
C VAL A 33 -6.43 -13.53 6.64
N GLN A 34 -5.35 -13.46 7.42
CA GLN A 34 -4.91 -14.53 8.30
C GLN A 34 -5.44 -14.27 9.72
N THR A 35 -5.60 -15.33 10.51
CA THR A 35 -6.08 -15.25 11.90
C THR A 35 -5.15 -14.45 12.81
N GLU A 36 -3.86 -14.40 12.49
CA GLU A 36 -2.82 -13.70 13.24
C GLU A 36 -2.84 -12.18 13.00
N HIS A 37 -3.47 -11.73 11.92
CA HIS A 37 -3.49 -10.31 11.56
C HIS A 37 -4.55 -9.57 12.37
N LYS A 38 -4.13 -8.49 13.04
CA LYS A 38 -5.05 -7.56 13.70
C LYS A 38 -5.94 -6.90 12.65
N ARG A 39 -7.26 -7.02 12.81
CA ARG A 39 -8.21 -6.27 12.00
C ARG A 39 -8.25 -4.82 12.50
N PHE A 40 -8.00 -3.89 11.59
CA PHE A 40 -8.23 -2.47 11.87
C PHE A 40 -9.74 -2.21 11.82
N LEU A 41 -10.25 -1.48 12.81
CA LEU A 41 -11.67 -1.11 12.89
C LEU A 41 -12.01 0.07 11.98
N ALA A 42 -11.00 0.87 11.64
CA ALA A 42 -11.10 2.05 10.80
C ALA A 42 -9.88 2.16 9.88
N PHE A 43 -10.05 2.94 8.82
CA PHE A 43 -8.95 3.36 7.96
C PHE A 43 -8.31 4.62 8.56
N GLU A 44 -7.00 4.59 8.78
CA GLU A 44 -6.24 5.69 9.38
C GLU A 44 -5.01 6.02 8.53
N VAL A 45 -4.69 7.30 8.43
CA VAL A 45 -3.46 7.81 7.81
C VAL A 45 -2.61 8.41 8.93
N LYS A 46 -1.37 7.91 9.08
CA LYS A 46 -0.43 8.36 10.10
C LYS A 46 0.89 8.75 9.46
N GLU A 47 1.49 9.83 9.95
CA GLU A 47 2.83 10.27 9.54
C GLU A 47 3.86 9.88 10.58
N TYR A 48 4.96 9.26 10.13
CA TYR A 48 6.07 8.85 11.00
C TYR A 48 7.35 9.57 10.58
N SER A 49 8.00 10.22 11.54
CA SER A 49 9.23 11.00 11.31
C SER A 49 10.50 10.15 11.32
N SER A 50 10.43 8.89 11.77
CA SER A 50 11.57 7.98 11.82
C SER A 50 11.19 6.56 11.44
N LEU A 51 12.17 5.82 10.92
CA LEU A 51 12.01 4.42 10.54
C LEU A 51 11.73 3.52 11.75
N ASP A 52 12.33 3.82 12.91
CA ASP A 52 12.06 3.14 14.18
C ASP A 52 10.60 3.29 14.63
N ALA A 53 10.04 4.50 14.52
CA ALA A 53 8.64 4.75 14.88
C ALA A 53 7.68 4.00 13.94
N LEU A 54 7.98 3.99 12.64
CA LEU A 54 7.21 3.22 11.66
C LEU A 54 7.30 1.71 11.94
N GLN A 55 8.50 1.19 12.22
CA GLN A 55 8.70 -0.22 12.56
C GLN A 55 7.88 -0.64 13.78
N LYS A 56 7.88 0.18 14.85
CA LYS A 56 7.10 -0.08 16.07
C LYS A 56 5.60 -0.19 15.81
N GLU A 57 5.06 0.61 14.90
CA GLU A 57 3.64 0.48 14.52
C GLU A 57 3.37 -0.85 13.84
N PHE A 58 4.22 -1.28 12.90
CA PHE A 58 4.10 -2.59 12.26
C PHE A 58 4.20 -3.73 13.27
N GLU A 59 5.11 -3.63 14.24
CA GLU A 59 5.23 -4.62 15.32
C GLU A 59 3.96 -4.66 16.19
N THR A 60 3.41 -3.51 16.57
CA THR A 60 2.18 -3.39 17.36
C THR A 60 0.96 -3.94 16.61
N ALA A 61 0.96 -3.86 15.28
CA ALA A 61 -0.08 -4.44 14.42
C ALA A 61 0.12 -5.95 14.16
N GLY A 62 1.22 -6.56 14.63
CA GLY A 62 1.56 -7.96 14.35
C GLY A 62 2.10 -8.18 12.92
N LEU A 63 2.53 -7.12 12.24
CA LEU A 63 2.95 -7.10 10.83
C LEU A 63 4.47 -6.95 10.66
N LYS A 64 5.27 -7.29 11.68
CA LYS A 64 6.74 -7.14 11.68
C LYS A 64 7.41 -7.74 10.43
N LYS A 65 6.97 -8.94 10.00
CA LYS A 65 7.53 -9.62 8.82
C LYS A 65 7.34 -8.80 7.54
N LEU A 66 6.16 -8.20 7.37
CA LEU A 66 5.85 -7.37 6.20
C LEU A 66 6.72 -6.11 6.15
N PHE A 67 7.03 -5.52 7.31
CA PHE A 67 7.94 -4.39 7.37
C PHE A 67 9.34 -4.77 6.86
N SER A 68 9.88 -5.89 7.34
CA SER A 68 11.21 -6.36 6.94
C SER A 68 11.29 -6.73 5.46
N GLU A 69 10.26 -7.37 4.92
CA GLU A 69 10.24 -7.84 3.52
C GLU A 69 9.97 -6.71 2.52
N PHE A 70 9.01 -5.83 2.81
CA PHE A 70 8.49 -4.89 1.80
C PHE A 70 8.85 -3.43 2.07
N VAL A 71 9.08 -3.02 3.32
CA VAL A 71 9.29 -1.60 3.66
C VAL A 71 10.77 -1.27 3.73
N LEU A 72 11.59 -2.10 4.39
CA LEU A 72 13.04 -1.84 4.53
C LEU A 72 13.76 -1.65 3.18
N GLY A 73 13.34 -2.36 2.13
CA GLY A 73 13.93 -2.23 0.79
C GLY A 73 13.62 -0.90 0.08
N LEU A 74 12.60 -0.17 0.53
CA LEU A 74 12.15 1.09 -0.08
C LEU A 74 12.82 2.32 0.52
N VAL A 75 13.39 2.20 1.72
CA VAL A 75 13.98 3.32 2.46
C VAL A 75 15.50 3.46 2.26
N LYS A 76 16.01 2.89 1.15
CA LYS A 76 17.41 3.02 0.72
C LYS A 76 17.67 4.30 -0.06
#